data_AF-A0A1V6FCN9-F1
#
_entry.id   AF-A0A1V6FCN9-F1
#
_cell.length_a   1.000
_cell.length_b   1.000
_cell.length_c   1.000
_cell.angle_alpha   90.00
_cell.angle_beta   90.00
_cell.angle_gamma   90.00
#
_symmetry.space_group_name_H-M   'P 1'
#
loop_
_entity.id
_entity.type
_entity.pdbx_description
1 polymer ?
#
loop_
_entity_poly.entity_id
_entity_poly.type
_entity_poly.pdbx_seq_one_letter_code
_entity_poly.pdbx_strand_id
1 'polypeptide(L)'
;MDEQEKVTKEANVTPVDANYGLLIVSEESPSYKRLKSPGFSYALFFASIVLMFFSSFIIQTIAQAILGETDDAAAFAFVNFWTFVLTFSLIVVFLAVSKTLPALIKKFLKLRPYITGVFYGFIVIMTSVITTLVMQIIFGQADENLNQQIINLVLSRYPVSSFFWIVFLGPLVEELTYRAGLFNALSRRNRILAYVVSSAIFGFMHFNIPFDAEGAIDKAKLIEEFINIPSYIVSGVVFGFIYEKEGFAGSSVAHITNNLVSYILSIINIYAGK
;
A
#
# COMPACT_ATOMS: atom_id res chain seq x y z
N MET A 1 -25.10 -1.81 84.28
CA MET A 1 -24.04 -2.12 85.23
C MET A 1 -22.93 -2.78 84.43
N ASP A 2 -21.83 -2.14 84.01
CA ASP A 2 -21.21 -0.83 84.26
C ASP A 2 -20.45 -0.47 82.96
N GLU A 3 -20.64 0.70 82.33
CA GLU A 3 -19.87 1.96 82.50
C GLU A 3 -18.33 1.83 82.57
N GLN A 4 -17.64 2.22 81.48
CA GLN A 4 -16.68 3.36 81.38
C GLN A 4 -15.26 3.03 81.94
N GLU A 5 -14.11 3.40 81.37
CA GLU A 5 -13.71 4.63 80.69
C GLU A 5 -12.30 4.49 80.02
N LYS A 6 -12.08 5.21 78.90
CA LYS A 6 -10.86 5.90 78.34
C LYS A 6 -9.44 5.37 78.64
N VAL A 7 -8.46 5.43 77.72
CA VAL A 7 -7.85 6.66 77.17
C VAL A 7 -7.19 6.42 75.79
N THR A 8 -7.39 7.45 74.96
CA THR A 8 -6.92 7.80 73.62
C THR A 8 -5.40 7.85 73.39
N LYS A 9 -4.98 7.52 72.16
CA LYS A 9 -3.96 8.28 71.41
C LYS A 9 -4.37 8.35 69.94
N GLU A 10 -4.81 9.54 69.53
CA GLU A 10 -4.86 9.95 68.13
C GLU A 10 -3.46 10.35 67.65
N ALA A 11 -3.09 9.93 66.44
CA ALA A 11 -2.15 10.64 65.58
C ALA A 11 -2.40 10.27 64.10
N ASN A 12 -3.19 11.14 63.48
CA ASN A 12 -3.33 11.49 62.07
C ASN A 12 -2.36 10.92 61.00
N VAL A 13 -2.98 10.44 59.91
CA VAL A 13 -2.79 10.81 58.47
C VAL A 13 -1.48 10.32 57.79
N THR A 14 -1.52 9.35 56.88
CA THR A 14 -1.99 9.46 55.47
C THR A 14 -2.21 8.07 54.84
N PRO A 15 -3.21 7.86 53.97
CA PRO A 15 -3.27 6.73 53.06
C PRO A 15 -2.50 7.08 51.78
N VAL A 16 -1.37 6.44 51.51
CA VAL A 16 -0.75 6.50 50.18
C VAL A 16 -1.43 5.46 49.30
N ASP A 17 -2.26 5.97 48.41
CA ASP A 17 -2.81 5.30 47.25
C ASP A 17 -1.73 4.47 46.53
N ALA A 18 -1.94 3.15 46.48
CA ALA A 18 -1.37 2.31 45.45
C ALA A 18 -2.51 1.53 44.80
N ASN A 19 -3.29 2.27 44.01
CA ASN A 19 -4.16 1.75 42.97
C ASN A 19 -3.36 0.82 42.03
N TYR A 20 -3.27 -0.46 42.38
CA TYR A 20 -3.08 -1.53 41.38
C TYR A 20 -4.45 -1.95 40.84
N GLY A 21 -5.20 -0.95 40.36
CA GLY A 21 -6.26 -1.20 39.40
C GLY A 21 -5.57 -1.69 38.14
N LEU A 22 -5.57 -3.01 37.97
CA LEU A 22 -5.25 -3.67 36.71
C LEU A 22 -5.99 -2.91 35.61
N LEU A 23 -5.25 -2.10 34.85
CA LEU A 23 -5.75 -1.45 33.65
C LEU A 23 -6.04 -2.57 32.65
N ILE A 24 -7.20 -3.18 32.78
CA ILE A 24 -7.90 -3.78 31.65
C ILE A 24 -8.17 -2.60 30.74
N VAL A 25 -7.19 -2.31 29.87
CA VAL A 25 -7.45 -1.62 28.63
C VAL A 25 -8.51 -2.47 27.97
N SER A 26 -9.77 -2.04 28.07
CA SER A 26 -10.83 -2.63 27.27
C SER A 26 -10.34 -2.53 25.84
N GLU A 27 -10.03 -3.66 25.22
CA GLU A 27 -9.88 -3.75 23.77
C GLU A 27 -11.22 -3.34 23.17
N GLU A 28 -11.45 -2.03 23.01
CA GLU A 28 -12.42 -1.56 22.06
C GLU A 28 -11.97 -2.12 20.71
N SER A 29 -12.63 -3.20 20.28
CA SER A 29 -12.39 -3.76 18.97
C SER A 29 -12.49 -2.61 17.94
N PRO A 30 -11.59 -2.53 16.94
CA PRO A 30 -11.48 -1.38 16.05
C PRO A 30 -12.61 -1.38 14.99
N SER A 31 -13.86 -1.39 15.45
CA SER A 31 -15.10 -1.49 14.69
C SER A 31 -15.23 -0.39 13.63
N TYR A 32 -14.74 0.83 13.93
CA TYR A 32 -14.76 1.98 13.01
C TYR A 32 -13.88 1.83 11.75
N LYS A 33 -12.87 0.94 11.76
CA LYS A 33 -11.88 0.89 10.66
C LYS A 33 -12.31 0.03 9.47
N ARG A 34 -13.20 -0.94 9.69
CA ARG A 34 -13.46 -2.02 8.75
C ARG A 34 -14.52 -1.66 7.72
N LEU A 35 -14.27 -2.03 6.47
CA LEU A 35 -15.06 -1.58 5.30
C LEU A 35 -16.45 -2.22 5.19
N LYS A 36 -16.60 -3.52 5.49
CA LYS A 36 -17.86 -4.31 5.40
C LYS A 36 -17.71 -5.73 6.00
N SER A 37 -18.30 -6.80 5.46
CA SER A 37 -18.09 -8.21 5.85
C SER A 37 -16.78 -8.81 5.27
N PRO A 38 -16.25 -9.94 5.78
CA PRO A 38 -15.07 -10.59 5.19
C PRO A 38 -15.31 -11.01 3.74
N GLY A 39 -16.51 -11.54 3.44
CA GLY A 39 -16.90 -11.97 2.08
C GLY A 39 -16.89 -10.82 1.07
N PHE A 40 -17.35 -9.62 1.48
CA PHE A 40 -17.25 -8.44 0.62
C PHE A 40 -15.80 -8.07 0.32
N SER A 41 -14.91 -8.15 1.31
CA SER A 41 -13.48 -7.86 1.11
C SER A 41 -12.79 -8.88 0.21
N TYR A 42 -13.10 -10.17 0.32
CA TYR A 42 -12.64 -11.16 -0.67
C TYR A 42 -13.19 -10.86 -2.06
N ALA A 43 -14.48 -10.53 -2.18
CA ALA A 43 -15.08 -10.17 -3.47
C ALA A 43 -14.40 -8.95 -4.09
N LEU A 44 -14.09 -7.91 -3.30
CA LEU A 44 -13.33 -6.74 -3.77
C LEU A 44 -11.93 -7.13 -4.26
N PHE A 45 -11.19 -7.95 -3.51
CA PHE A 45 -9.86 -8.42 -3.92
C PHE A 45 -9.91 -9.19 -5.25
N PHE A 46 -10.72 -10.24 -5.33
CA PHE A 46 -10.79 -11.07 -6.54
C PHE A 46 -11.36 -10.30 -7.73
N ALA A 47 -12.38 -9.47 -7.51
CA ALA A 47 -12.91 -8.61 -8.58
C ALA A 47 -11.84 -7.64 -9.08
N SER A 48 -11.09 -6.97 -8.21
CA SER A 48 -10.03 -6.06 -8.63
C SER A 48 -8.95 -6.75 -9.46
N ILE A 49 -8.52 -7.97 -9.09
CA ILE A 49 -7.53 -8.73 -9.86
C ILE A 49 -8.09 -9.08 -11.24
N VAL A 50 -9.30 -9.64 -11.31
CA VAL A 50 -9.95 -9.98 -12.59
C VAL A 50 -10.14 -8.74 -13.47
N LEU A 51 -10.58 -7.63 -12.89
CA LEU A 51 -10.77 -6.37 -13.58
C LEU A 51 -9.45 -5.80 -14.11
N MET A 52 -8.36 -5.93 -13.35
CA MET A 52 -7.03 -5.50 -13.80
C MET A 52 -6.57 -6.31 -15.02
N PHE A 53 -6.66 -7.64 -14.97
CA PHE A 53 -6.30 -8.50 -16.10
C PHE A 53 -7.16 -8.21 -17.34
N PHE A 54 -8.47 -8.10 -17.15
CA PHE A 54 -9.40 -7.83 -18.24
C PHE A 54 -9.19 -6.44 -18.85
N SER A 55 -8.98 -5.42 -18.01
CA SER A 55 -8.67 -4.07 -18.47
C SER A 55 -7.36 -4.04 -19.25
N SER A 56 -6.32 -4.69 -18.72
CA SER A 56 -5.02 -4.77 -19.41
C SER A 56 -5.15 -5.45 -20.77
N PHE A 57 -5.86 -6.58 -20.85
CA PHE A 57 -6.10 -7.29 -22.11
C PHE A 57 -6.83 -6.43 -23.15
N ILE A 58 -7.92 -5.76 -22.76
CA ILE A 58 -8.68 -4.88 -23.65
C ILE A 58 -7.80 -3.73 -24.13
N ILE A 59 -7.13 -3.04 -23.21
CA ILE A 59 -6.34 -1.86 -23.54
C ILE A 59 -5.14 -2.23 -24.40
N GLN A 60 -4.47 -3.36 -24.15
CA GLN A 60 -3.40 -3.85 -25.02
C GLN A 60 -3.90 -4.13 -26.44
N THR A 61 -5.07 -4.76 -26.59
CA THR A 61 -5.68 -5.03 -27.90
C THR A 61 -6.00 -3.72 -28.64
N ILE A 62 -6.57 -2.74 -27.93
CA ILE A 62 -6.86 -1.41 -28.49
C ILE A 62 -5.57 -0.68 -28.86
N ALA A 63 -4.55 -0.72 -28.01
CA ALA A 63 -3.26 -0.08 -28.24
C ALA A 63 -2.60 -0.63 -29.51
N GLN A 64 -2.60 -1.95 -29.70
CA GLN A 64 -2.09 -2.57 -30.92
C GLN A 64 -2.86 -2.11 -32.18
N ALA A 65 -4.18 -1.97 -32.09
CA ALA A 65 -5.02 -1.55 -33.21
C ALA A 65 -4.86 -0.07 -33.59
N ILE A 66 -4.62 0.81 -32.62
CA ILE A 66 -4.59 2.27 -32.84
C ILE A 66 -3.17 2.80 -33.00
N LEU A 67 -2.21 2.27 -32.24
CA LEU A 67 -0.83 2.74 -32.26
C LEU A 67 -0.02 2.02 -33.34
N GLY A 68 -0.34 0.77 -33.70
CA GLY A 68 0.51 -0.02 -34.60
C GLY A 68 1.92 -0.20 -34.01
N GLU A 69 2.95 -0.22 -34.87
CA GLU A 69 4.35 -0.19 -34.43
C GLU A 69 4.72 1.23 -33.98
N THR A 70 4.53 1.52 -32.69
CA THR A 70 5.09 2.71 -32.03
C THR A 70 6.27 2.33 -31.16
N ASP A 71 7.06 3.33 -30.76
CA ASP A 71 8.13 3.13 -29.78
C ASP A 71 7.56 2.63 -28.44
N ASP A 72 8.32 1.72 -27.80
CA ASP A 72 7.93 1.01 -26.58
C ASP A 72 7.44 1.94 -25.47
N ALA A 73 8.05 3.10 -25.29
CA ALA A 73 7.66 4.03 -24.23
C ALA A 73 6.25 4.58 -24.43
N ALA A 74 5.85 4.82 -25.68
CA ALA A 74 4.51 5.30 -26.02
C ALA A 74 3.46 4.22 -25.73
N ALA A 75 3.76 2.97 -26.15
CA ALA A 75 2.91 1.82 -25.89
C ALA A 75 2.75 1.57 -24.38
N PHE A 76 3.84 1.53 -23.61
CA PHE A 76 3.79 1.33 -22.16
C PHE A 76 3.04 2.44 -21.44
N ALA A 77 3.28 3.71 -21.79
CA ALA A 77 2.58 4.84 -21.17
C ALA A 77 1.08 4.79 -21.44
N PHE A 78 0.68 4.51 -22.70
CA PHE A 78 -0.72 4.40 -23.09
C PHE A 78 -1.41 3.23 -22.39
N VAL A 79 -0.80 2.04 -22.46
CA VAL A 79 -1.40 0.82 -21.90
C VAL A 79 -1.57 0.94 -20.39
N ASN A 80 -0.55 1.39 -19.65
CA ASN A 80 -0.66 1.53 -18.20
C ASN A 80 -1.71 2.59 -17.81
N PHE A 81 -1.65 3.78 -18.41
CA PHE A 81 -2.60 4.85 -18.08
C PHE A 81 -4.05 4.39 -18.26
N TRP A 82 -4.39 3.86 -19.43
CA TRP A 82 -5.77 3.45 -19.71
C TRP A 82 -6.19 2.19 -18.96
N THR A 83 -5.26 1.26 -18.69
CA THR A 83 -5.54 0.09 -17.84
C THR A 83 -5.94 0.54 -16.43
N PHE A 84 -5.21 1.47 -15.82
CA PHE A 84 -5.53 1.98 -14.49
C PHE A 84 -6.79 2.83 -14.48
N VAL A 85 -7.04 3.66 -15.51
CA VAL A 85 -8.29 4.43 -15.64
C VAL A 85 -9.49 3.48 -15.70
N LEU A 86 -9.46 2.47 -16.56
CA LEU A 86 -10.54 1.51 -16.72
C LEU A 86 -10.73 0.67 -15.45
N THR A 87 -9.65 0.12 -14.89
CA THR A 87 -9.69 -0.70 -13.68
C THR A 87 -10.26 0.09 -12.50
N PHE A 88 -9.75 1.30 -12.26
CA PHE A 88 -10.25 2.15 -11.18
C PHE A 88 -11.72 2.50 -11.36
N SER A 89 -12.14 2.85 -12.59
CA SER A 89 -13.53 3.16 -12.90
C SER A 89 -14.47 1.98 -12.61
N LEU A 90 -14.08 0.77 -13.02
CA LEU A 90 -14.86 -0.44 -12.78
C LEU A 90 -14.93 -0.80 -11.29
N ILE A 91 -13.85 -0.62 -10.54
CA ILE A 91 -13.86 -0.78 -9.08
C ILE A 91 -14.79 0.28 -8.43
N VAL A 92 -14.75 1.54 -8.87
CA VAL A 92 -15.65 2.59 -8.38
C VAL A 92 -17.11 2.23 -8.64
N VAL A 93 -17.44 1.70 -9.83
CA VAL A 93 -18.78 1.19 -10.15
C VAL A 93 -19.17 0.05 -9.20
N PHE A 94 -18.30 -0.94 -9.00
CA PHE A 94 -18.53 -2.03 -8.04
C PHE A 94 -18.79 -1.51 -6.62
N LEU A 95 -18.02 -0.52 -6.17
CA LEU A 95 -18.18 0.12 -4.86
C LEU A 95 -19.47 0.95 -4.77
N ALA A 96 -19.90 1.59 -5.86
CA ALA A 96 -21.14 2.35 -5.93
C ALA A 96 -22.38 1.43 -5.88
N VAL A 97 -22.40 0.38 -6.71
CA VAL A 97 -23.47 -0.63 -6.75
C VAL A 97 -23.61 -1.34 -5.40
N SER A 98 -22.48 -1.64 -4.75
CA SER A 98 -22.49 -2.21 -3.40
C SER A 98 -22.84 -1.20 -2.30
N LYS A 99 -23.09 0.08 -2.60
CA LYS A 99 -23.37 1.17 -1.63
C LYS A 99 -22.23 1.40 -0.62
N THR A 100 -21.00 1.13 -1.02
CA THR A 100 -19.79 1.26 -0.19
C THR A 100 -19.03 2.55 -0.46
N LEU A 101 -19.11 3.05 -1.71
CA LEU A 101 -18.36 4.21 -2.18
C LEU A 101 -18.56 5.48 -1.31
N PRO A 102 -19.78 5.90 -0.93
CA PRO A 102 -19.96 7.13 -0.15
C PRO A 102 -19.27 7.07 1.22
N ALA A 103 -19.25 5.89 1.86
CA ALA A 103 -18.59 5.70 3.14
C ALA A 103 -17.06 5.81 3.02
N LEU A 104 -16.48 5.39 1.89
CA LEU A 104 -15.06 5.57 1.61
C LEU A 104 -14.72 7.03 1.33
N ILE A 105 -15.49 7.70 0.46
CA ILE A 105 -15.25 9.11 0.12
C ILE A 105 -15.29 10.00 1.36
N LYS A 106 -16.26 9.79 2.27
CA LYS A 106 -16.34 10.54 3.53
C LYS A 106 -15.07 10.46 4.39
N LYS A 107 -14.25 9.41 4.24
CA LYS A 107 -12.96 9.30 4.97
C LYS A 107 -11.93 10.29 4.44
N PHE A 108 -11.94 10.59 3.15
CA PHE A 108 -11.06 11.59 2.52
C PHE A 108 -11.50 13.04 2.77
N LEU A 109 -12.69 13.29 3.32
CA LEU A 109 -13.09 14.66 3.69
C LEU A 109 -12.45 15.13 5.01
N LYS A 110 -11.80 14.23 5.75
CA LYS A 110 -11.15 14.55 7.03
C LYS A 110 -9.69 14.93 6.79
N LEU A 111 -9.19 15.89 7.58
CA LEU A 111 -7.77 16.31 7.50
C LEU A 111 -6.79 15.25 8.01
N ARG A 112 -7.18 14.45 9.02
CA ARG A 112 -6.30 13.49 9.70
C ARG A 112 -5.62 12.49 8.75
N PRO A 113 -6.31 11.83 7.81
CA PRO A 113 -5.68 10.96 6.81
C PRO A 113 -4.59 11.62 5.98
N TYR A 114 -4.67 12.93 5.72
CA TYR A 114 -3.62 13.63 4.97
C TYR A 114 -2.37 13.84 5.80
N ILE A 115 -2.52 14.32 7.04
CA ILE A 115 -1.39 14.55 7.95
C ILE A 115 -0.69 13.21 8.27
N THR A 116 -1.47 12.22 8.71
CA THR A 116 -0.94 10.90 9.07
C THR A 116 -0.42 10.16 7.84
N GLY A 117 -1.12 10.24 6.70
CA GLY A 117 -0.70 9.65 5.45
C GLY A 117 0.64 10.20 4.97
N VAL A 118 0.83 11.52 4.95
CA VAL A 118 2.13 12.12 4.57
C VAL A 118 3.25 11.65 5.50
N PHE A 119 3.03 11.70 6.81
CA PHE A 119 4.01 11.22 7.80
C PHE A 119 4.38 9.74 7.58
N TYR A 120 3.39 8.86 7.42
CA TYR A 120 3.64 7.45 7.16
C TYR A 120 4.21 7.18 5.77
N GLY A 121 3.92 8.01 4.78
CA GLY A 121 4.52 7.94 3.46
C GLY A 121 6.04 8.09 3.53
N PHE A 122 6.54 9.03 4.32
CA PHE A 122 7.97 9.13 4.61
C PHE A 122 8.53 7.92 5.36
N ILE A 123 7.77 7.32 6.27
CA ILE A 123 8.18 6.06 6.93
C ILE A 123 8.33 4.94 5.89
N VAL A 124 7.39 4.80 4.95
CA VAL A 124 7.48 3.80 3.87
C VAL A 124 8.76 4.01 3.07
N ILE A 125 9.02 5.24 2.62
CA ILE A 125 10.24 5.59 1.87
C ILE A 125 11.50 5.23 2.68
N MET A 126 11.56 5.61 3.95
CA MET A 126 12.72 5.30 4.79
C MET A 126 12.92 3.78 4.92
N THR A 127 11.84 3.03 5.14
CA THR A 127 11.94 1.56 5.27
C THR A 127 12.31 0.88 3.95
N SER A 128 11.81 1.36 2.82
CA SER A 128 12.15 0.79 1.50
C SER A 128 13.61 1.07 1.17
N VAL A 129 14.09 2.31 1.35
CA VAL A 129 15.49 2.69 1.14
C VAL A 129 16.43 1.89 2.05
N ILE A 130 16.13 1.78 3.35
CA ILE A 130 16.93 0.97 4.28
C ILE A 130 16.98 -0.49 3.82
N THR A 131 15.85 -1.05 3.38
CA THR A 131 15.79 -2.43 2.89
C THR A 131 16.64 -2.61 1.64
N THR A 132 16.54 -1.70 0.67
CA THR A 132 17.36 -1.72 -0.54
C THR A 132 18.85 -1.64 -0.21
N LEU A 133 19.26 -0.74 0.70
CA LEU A 133 20.66 -0.63 1.11
C LEU A 133 21.17 -1.90 1.80
N VAL A 134 20.36 -2.53 2.66
CA VAL A 134 20.72 -3.81 3.30
C VAL A 134 20.89 -4.90 2.25
N MET A 135 19.98 -4.99 1.28
CA MET A 135 20.07 -5.95 0.19
C MET A 135 21.33 -5.73 -0.66
N GLN A 136 21.69 -4.47 -0.94
CA GLN A 136 22.92 -4.14 -1.66
C GLN A 136 24.20 -4.47 -0.88
N ILE A 137 24.19 -4.36 0.45
CA ILE A 137 25.32 -4.77 1.30
C ILE A 137 25.50 -6.29 1.26
N ILE A 138 24.41 -7.06 1.25
CA ILE A 138 24.44 -8.53 1.30
C ILE A 138 24.81 -9.12 -0.07
N PHE A 139 24.23 -8.59 -1.15
CA PHE A 139 24.31 -9.19 -2.49
C PHE A 139 25.16 -8.38 -3.50
N GLY A 140 25.64 -7.20 -3.12
CA GLY A 140 26.37 -6.28 -4.00
C GLY A 140 25.47 -5.21 -4.61
N GLN A 141 26.06 -4.27 -5.35
CA GLN A 141 25.29 -3.28 -6.09
C GLN A 141 24.45 -3.98 -7.15
N ALA A 142 23.14 -3.81 -7.01
CA ALA A 142 22.11 -4.38 -7.86
C ALA A 142 21.58 -3.30 -8.80
N ASP A 143 21.31 -3.69 -10.05
CA ASP A 143 20.65 -2.81 -11.02
C ASP A 143 19.17 -2.61 -10.64
N GLU A 144 18.56 -1.61 -11.28
CA GLU A 144 17.12 -1.38 -11.14
C GLU A 144 16.32 -2.60 -11.64
N ASN A 145 15.27 -2.99 -10.92
CA ASN A 145 14.33 -4.00 -11.41
C ASN A 145 13.57 -3.49 -12.66
N LEU A 146 13.02 -4.42 -13.45
CA LEU A 146 12.30 -4.13 -14.68
C LEU A 146 11.11 -3.17 -14.47
N ASN A 147 10.41 -3.27 -13.35
CA ASN A 147 9.32 -2.36 -13.03
C ASN A 147 9.83 -0.90 -12.91
N GLN A 148 10.95 -0.68 -12.21
CA GLN A 148 11.57 0.63 -12.10
C GLN A 148 12.14 1.12 -13.46
N GLN A 149 12.73 0.22 -14.26
CA GLN A 149 13.21 0.55 -15.60
C GLN A 149 12.06 1.03 -16.51
N ILE A 150 10.91 0.34 -16.50
CA ILE A 150 9.72 0.73 -17.28
C ILE A 150 9.19 2.08 -16.79
N ILE A 151 9.13 2.31 -15.47
CA ILE A 151 8.74 3.61 -14.91
C ILE A 151 9.68 4.71 -15.41
N ASN A 152 11.00 4.52 -15.32
CA ASN A 152 11.98 5.51 -15.78
C ASN A 152 11.87 5.77 -17.29
N LEU A 153 11.64 4.73 -18.09
CA LEU A 153 11.42 4.85 -19.54
C LEU A 153 10.21 5.73 -19.85
N VAL A 154 9.04 5.46 -19.26
CA VAL A 154 7.84 6.25 -19.54
C VAL A 154 7.92 7.66 -18.97
N LEU A 155 8.58 7.86 -17.82
CA LEU A 155 8.78 9.19 -17.24
C LEU A 155 9.68 10.07 -18.11
N SER A 156 10.66 9.49 -18.81
CA SER A 156 11.57 10.25 -19.68
C SER A 156 10.89 10.87 -20.92
N ARG A 157 9.72 10.35 -21.33
CA ARG A 157 9.02 10.77 -22.55
C ARG A 157 7.59 11.25 -22.32
N TYR A 158 6.89 10.67 -21.34
CA TYR A 158 5.47 10.91 -21.05
C TYR A 158 5.21 11.21 -19.57
N PRO A 159 5.90 12.18 -18.95
CA PRO A 159 5.79 12.43 -17.51
C PRO A 159 4.38 12.84 -17.08
N VAL A 160 3.71 13.71 -17.84
CA VAL A 160 2.40 14.27 -17.47
C VAL A 160 1.29 13.20 -17.42
N SER A 161 1.19 12.33 -18.43
CA SER A 161 0.21 11.23 -18.39
C SER A 161 0.59 10.20 -17.33
N SER A 162 1.89 9.95 -17.15
CA SER A 162 2.39 8.97 -16.19
C SER A 162 2.16 9.37 -14.74
N PHE A 163 2.19 10.67 -14.44
CA PHE A 163 1.88 11.22 -13.12
C PHE A 163 0.55 10.70 -12.57
N PHE A 164 -0.52 10.71 -13.36
CA PHE A 164 -1.85 10.33 -12.87
C PHE A 164 -1.92 8.86 -12.45
N TRP A 165 -1.33 7.94 -13.23
CA TRP A 165 -1.42 6.53 -12.92
C TRP A 165 -0.38 6.10 -11.88
N ILE A 166 0.84 6.64 -11.92
CA ILE A 166 1.90 6.32 -10.93
C ILE A 166 1.55 6.87 -9.55
N VAL A 167 1.10 8.13 -9.47
CA VAL A 167 0.94 8.84 -8.20
C VAL A 167 -0.44 8.63 -7.59
N PHE A 168 -1.50 8.50 -8.39
CA PHE A 168 -2.88 8.43 -7.88
C PHE A 168 -3.56 7.09 -8.16
N LEU A 169 -3.78 6.75 -9.44
CA LEU A 169 -4.65 5.61 -9.77
C LEU A 169 -4.06 4.27 -9.32
N GLY A 170 -2.76 4.04 -9.54
CA GLY A 170 -2.04 2.86 -9.08
C GLY A 170 -2.18 2.66 -7.57
N PRO A 171 -1.70 3.61 -6.75
CA PRO A 171 -1.86 3.56 -5.29
C PRO A 171 -3.30 3.31 -4.83
N LEU A 172 -4.30 3.97 -5.42
CA LEU A 172 -5.70 3.76 -5.03
C LEU A 172 -6.22 2.36 -5.39
N VAL A 173 -5.90 1.87 -6.59
CA VAL A 173 -6.29 0.52 -7.02
C VAL A 173 -5.62 -0.54 -6.15
N GLU A 174 -4.33 -0.38 -5.86
CA GLU A 174 -3.56 -1.28 -5.02
C GLU A 174 -4.08 -1.29 -3.57
N GLU A 175 -4.37 -0.13 -3.00
CA GLU A 175 -4.91 -0.02 -1.64
C GLU A 175 -6.33 -0.58 -1.54
N LEU A 176 -7.15 -0.45 -2.59
CA LEU A 176 -8.45 -1.11 -2.67
C LEU A 176 -8.33 -2.63 -2.75
N THR A 177 -7.36 -3.11 -3.53
CA THR A 177 -7.15 -4.53 -3.79
C THR A 177 -6.53 -5.23 -2.58
N TYR A 178 -5.38 -4.76 -2.12
CA TYR A 178 -4.58 -5.44 -1.10
C TYR A 178 -4.98 -5.05 0.31
N ARG A 179 -5.35 -3.80 0.58
CA ARG A 179 -5.74 -3.40 1.95
C ARG A 179 -7.21 -3.58 2.22
N ALA A 180 -8.06 -2.86 1.48
CA ALA A 180 -9.51 -2.94 1.64
C ALA A 180 -10.07 -4.34 1.28
N GLY A 181 -9.45 -5.01 0.31
CA GLY A 181 -9.74 -6.37 -0.07
C GLY A 181 -9.02 -7.40 0.79
N LEU A 182 -7.82 -7.82 0.36
CA LEU A 182 -7.14 -9.00 0.91
C LEU A 182 -6.81 -8.90 2.41
N PHE A 183 -6.12 -7.85 2.84
CA PHE A 183 -5.72 -7.66 4.24
C PHE A 183 -6.93 -7.57 5.17
N ASN A 184 -7.94 -6.77 4.83
CA ASN A 184 -9.16 -6.64 5.64
C ASN A 184 -9.99 -7.94 5.71
N ALA A 185 -9.88 -8.82 4.71
CA ALA A 185 -10.51 -10.13 4.73
C ALA A 185 -9.76 -11.10 5.66
N LEU A 186 -8.44 -11.19 5.50
CA LEU A 186 -7.58 -12.10 6.27
C LEU A 186 -7.46 -11.71 7.75
N SER A 187 -7.36 -10.41 8.04
CA SER A 187 -7.15 -9.89 9.41
C SER A 187 -8.28 -10.23 10.38
N ARG A 188 -9.46 -10.61 9.86
CA ARG A 188 -10.58 -11.09 10.66
C ARG A 188 -10.44 -12.53 11.12
N ARG A 189 -9.61 -13.33 10.44
CA ARG A 189 -9.30 -14.70 10.82
C ARG A 189 -7.98 -14.75 11.58
N ASN A 190 -6.95 -14.12 11.03
CA ASN A 190 -5.63 -14.08 11.64
C ASN A 190 -4.89 -12.81 11.18
N ARG A 191 -4.56 -11.95 12.15
CA ARG A 191 -3.84 -10.69 11.91
C ARG A 191 -2.47 -10.92 11.29
N ILE A 192 -1.69 -11.86 11.82
CA ILE A 192 -0.35 -12.19 11.30
C ILE A 192 -0.45 -12.70 9.86
N LEU A 193 -1.42 -13.58 9.58
CA LEU A 193 -1.65 -14.09 8.23
C LEU A 193 -1.96 -12.96 7.24
N ALA A 194 -2.72 -11.94 7.66
CA ALA A 194 -3.02 -10.78 6.82
C ALA A 194 -1.77 -10.00 6.45
N TYR A 195 -0.87 -9.76 7.41
CA TYR A 195 0.42 -9.10 7.14
C TYR A 195 1.28 -9.94 6.20
N VAL A 196 1.47 -11.23 6.48
CA VAL A 196 2.35 -12.09 5.69
C VAL A 196 1.83 -12.22 4.25
N VAL A 197 0.58 -12.65 4.07
CA VAL A 197 0.04 -12.97 2.74
C VAL A 197 -0.20 -11.71 1.92
N SER A 198 -0.78 -10.66 2.51
CA SER A 198 -1.04 -9.43 1.76
C SER A 198 0.25 -8.72 1.34
N SER A 199 1.31 -8.80 2.13
CA SER A 199 2.59 -8.15 1.81
C SER A 199 3.42 -8.96 0.84
N ALA A 200 3.39 -10.29 0.94
CA ALA A 200 4.03 -11.16 -0.06
C ALA A 200 3.40 -10.95 -1.43
N ILE A 201 2.06 -10.99 -1.55
CA ILE A 201 1.37 -10.78 -2.83
C ILE A 201 1.63 -9.36 -3.37
N PHE A 202 1.61 -8.35 -2.50
CA PHE A 202 1.96 -6.96 -2.87
C PHE A 202 3.42 -6.80 -3.32
N GLY A 203 4.35 -7.58 -2.77
CA GLY A 203 5.73 -7.60 -3.25
C GLY A 203 5.84 -8.24 -4.62
N PHE A 204 5.35 -9.47 -4.75
CA PHE A 204 5.50 -10.27 -5.96
C PHE A 204 4.69 -9.78 -7.16
N MET A 205 3.70 -8.90 -6.99
CA MET A 205 3.07 -8.24 -8.15
C MET A 205 4.03 -7.28 -8.88
N HIS A 206 5.10 -6.83 -8.22
CA HIS A 206 6.13 -5.96 -8.81
C HIS A 206 7.31 -6.78 -9.36
N PHE A 207 7.28 -8.11 -9.22
CA PHE A 207 8.30 -9.02 -9.74
C PHE A 207 8.02 -9.32 -11.21
N ASN A 208 9.05 -9.27 -12.03
CA ASN A 208 8.98 -9.68 -13.43
C ASN A 208 9.87 -10.90 -13.68
N ILE A 209 9.50 -11.71 -14.67
CA ILE A 209 10.38 -12.78 -15.19
C ILE A 209 11.05 -12.20 -16.44
N PRO A 210 12.35 -11.85 -16.37
CA PRO A 210 13.06 -11.30 -17.52
C PRO A 210 13.41 -12.40 -18.52
N PHE A 211 13.24 -12.10 -19.80
CA PHE A 211 13.61 -12.97 -20.92
C PHE A 211 14.71 -12.31 -21.76
N ASP A 212 15.64 -13.10 -22.27
CA ASP A 212 16.67 -12.68 -23.23
C ASP A 212 16.11 -12.61 -24.67
N ALA A 213 16.97 -12.27 -25.63
CA ALA A 213 16.58 -12.11 -27.03
C ALA A 213 16.14 -13.43 -27.68
N GLU A 214 16.61 -14.55 -27.17
CA GLU A 214 16.28 -15.91 -27.60
C GLU A 214 15.03 -16.47 -26.88
N GLY A 215 14.43 -15.70 -25.96
CA GLY A 215 13.24 -16.08 -25.20
C GLY A 215 13.52 -17.03 -24.03
N ALA A 216 14.78 -17.23 -23.64
CA ALA A 216 15.15 -17.92 -22.41
C ALA A 216 15.18 -16.94 -21.22
N ILE A 217 15.14 -17.47 -20.00
CA ILE A 217 15.16 -16.63 -18.78
C ILE A 217 16.54 -15.99 -18.63
N ASP A 218 16.59 -14.66 -18.58
CA ASP A 218 17.80 -13.92 -18.26
C ASP A 218 18.10 -14.07 -16.77
N LYS A 219 19.02 -14.99 -16.44
CA LYS A 219 19.35 -15.33 -15.05
C LYS A 219 19.96 -14.17 -14.28
N ALA A 220 20.71 -13.28 -14.95
CA ALA A 220 21.33 -12.15 -14.28
C ALA A 220 20.25 -11.16 -13.84
N LYS A 221 19.37 -10.76 -14.77
CA LYS A 221 18.23 -9.89 -14.44
C LYS A 221 17.26 -10.54 -13.45
N LEU A 222 17.08 -11.86 -13.50
CA LEU A 222 16.22 -12.55 -12.54
C LEU A 222 16.77 -12.42 -11.10
N ILE A 223 18.09 -12.48 -10.93
CA ILE A 223 18.72 -12.24 -9.63
C ILE A 223 18.45 -10.80 -9.17
N GLU A 224 18.56 -9.81 -10.06
CA GLU A 224 18.24 -8.41 -9.74
C GLU A 224 16.80 -8.24 -9.26
N GLU A 225 15.84 -8.91 -9.89
CA GLU A 225 14.44 -8.93 -9.44
C GLU A 225 14.31 -9.46 -8.00
N PHE A 226 14.99 -10.56 -7.68
CA PHE A 226 14.97 -11.12 -6.32
C PHE A 226 15.67 -10.23 -5.28
N ILE A 227 16.73 -9.51 -5.64
CA ILE A 227 17.41 -8.57 -4.74
C ILE A 227 16.49 -7.37 -4.43
N ASN A 228 15.69 -6.93 -5.40
CA ASN A 228 14.81 -5.77 -5.26
C ASN A 228 13.49 -6.08 -4.51
N ILE A 229 12.95 -7.30 -4.64
CA ILE A 229 11.62 -7.67 -4.08
C ILE A 229 11.44 -7.43 -2.57
N PRO A 230 12.43 -7.67 -1.70
CA PRO A 230 12.27 -7.43 -0.27
C PRO A 230 11.82 -6.00 0.07
N SER A 231 12.27 -4.99 -0.69
CA SER A 231 11.84 -3.59 -0.49
C SER A 231 10.33 -3.41 -0.73
N TYR A 232 9.76 -4.08 -1.74
CA TYR A 232 8.33 -4.08 -2.01
C TYR A 232 7.54 -4.86 -0.95
N ILE A 233 8.05 -6.01 -0.50
CA ILE A 233 7.41 -6.79 0.59
C ILE A 233 7.37 -5.97 1.88
N VAL A 234 8.48 -5.35 2.27
CA VAL A 234 8.55 -4.48 3.45
C VAL A 234 7.59 -3.30 3.33
N SER A 235 7.54 -2.64 2.17
CA SER A 235 6.56 -1.59 1.90
C SER A 235 5.12 -2.12 2.07
N GLY A 236 4.87 -3.34 1.60
CA GLY A 236 3.60 -4.04 1.78
C GLY A 236 3.20 -4.25 3.24
N VAL A 237 4.17 -4.58 4.10
CA VAL A 237 3.97 -4.73 5.55
C VAL A 237 3.62 -3.38 6.17
N VAL A 238 4.38 -2.34 5.84
CA VAL A 238 4.18 -0.99 6.37
C VAL A 238 2.82 -0.43 5.94
N PHE A 239 2.42 -0.59 4.68
CA PHE A 239 1.07 -0.21 4.23
C PHE A 239 -0.04 -1.01 4.92
N GLY A 240 0.17 -2.31 5.18
CA GLY A 240 -0.73 -3.11 6.00
C GLY A 240 -0.91 -2.52 7.41
N PHE A 241 0.19 -2.09 8.01
CA PHE A 241 0.19 -1.44 9.33
C PHE A 241 -0.53 -0.09 9.32
N ILE A 242 -0.25 0.75 8.32
CA ILE A 242 -0.91 2.04 8.16
C ILE A 242 -2.40 1.85 7.95
N TYR A 243 -2.81 0.87 7.13
CA TYR A 243 -4.23 0.58 6.93
C TYR A 243 -4.91 0.13 8.22
N GLU A 244 -4.27 -0.77 8.99
CA GLU A 244 -4.80 -1.18 10.28
C GLU A 244 -4.88 -0.01 11.27
N LYS A 245 -3.97 0.96 11.20
CA LYS A 245 -3.90 2.09 12.13
C LYS A 245 -4.78 3.28 11.76
N GLU A 246 -4.78 3.70 10.49
CA GLU A 246 -5.43 4.92 9.99
C GLU A 246 -6.56 4.63 8.98
N GLY A 247 -6.71 3.38 8.53
CA GLY A 247 -7.73 2.96 7.57
C GLY A 247 -7.41 3.34 6.12
N PHE A 248 -8.34 3.02 5.22
CA PHE A 248 -8.17 3.16 3.77
C PHE A 248 -7.65 4.53 3.30
N ALA A 249 -8.20 5.63 3.82
CA ALA A 249 -7.77 6.96 3.40
C ALA A 249 -6.33 7.26 3.85
N GLY A 250 -5.95 6.88 5.07
CA GLY A 250 -4.61 7.11 5.59
C GLY A 250 -3.55 6.30 4.84
N SER A 251 -3.83 5.02 4.57
CA SER A 251 -2.91 4.17 3.80
C SER A 251 -2.83 4.59 2.34
N SER A 252 -3.95 5.01 1.72
CA SER A 252 -3.95 5.59 0.37
C SER A 252 -3.11 6.86 0.28
N VAL A 253 -3.26 7.80 1.22
CA VAL A 253 -2.43 9.02 1.20
C VAL A 253 -0.96 8.70 1.46
N ALA A 254 -0.63 7.75 2.34
CA ALA A 254 0.75 7.31 2.52
C ALA A 254 1.35 6.74 1.24
N HIS A 255 0.59 5.94 0.51
CA HIS A 255 1.03 5.35 -0.75
C HIS A 255 1.19 6.41 -1.85
N ILE A 256 0.20 7.29 -2.00
CA ILE A 256 0.29 8.45 -2.90
C ILE A 256 1.53 9.31 -2.56
N THR A 257 1.82 9.52 -1.27
CA THR A 257 3.00 10.26 -0.83
C THR A 257 4.29 9.56 -1.25
N ASN A 258 4.40 8.25 -1.00
CA ASN A 258 5.54 7.44 -1.42
C ASN A 258 5.80 7.55 -2.93
N ASN A 259 4.74 7.38 -3.73
CA ASN A 259 4.87 7.42 -5.19
C ASN A 259 5.09 8.83 -5.72
N LEU A 260 4.51 9.86 -5.10
CA LEU A 260 4.75 11.25 -5.46
C LEU A 260 6.22 11.64 -5.26
N VAL A 261 6.81 11.30 -4.11
CA VAL A 261 8.22 11.58 -3.84
C VAL A 261 9.10 10.80 -4.82
N SER A 262 8.83 9.51 -5.02
CA SER A 262 9.57 8.68 -5.98
C SER A 262 9.48 9.21 -7.41
N TYR A 263 8.29 9.66 -7.84
CA TYR A 263 8.07 10.32 -9.13
C TYR A 263 8.89 11.60 -9.25
N ILE A 264 8.86 12.49 -8.25
CA ILE A 264 9.61 13.75 -8.27
C ILE A 264 11.12 13.48 -8.35
N LEU A 265 11.63 12.55 -7.53
CA LEU A 265 13.06 12.18 -7.54
C LEU A 265 13.49 11.58 -8.88
N SER A 266 12.64 10.73 -9.49
CA SER A 266 12.91 10.14 -10.81
C SER A 266 12.95 11.21 -11.89
N ILE A 267 12.00 12.16 -11.88
CA ILE A 267 11.99 13.30 -12.81
C ILE A 267 13.25 14.17 -12.63
N ILE A 268 13.62 14.48 -11.39
CA ILE A 268 14.85 15.24 -11.12
C ILE A 268 16.07 14.49 -11.68
N ASN A 269 16.19 13.19 -11.41
CA ASN A 269 17.32 12.40 -11.91
C ASN A 269 17.38 12.40 -13.45
N ILE A 270 16.25 12.19 -14.12
CA ILE A 270 16.17 12.09 -15.58
C ILE A 270 16.45 13.43 -16.29
N TYR A 271 15.98 14.56 -15.73
CA TYR A 271 16.02 15.87 -16.41
C TYR A 271 17.06 16.84 -15.85
N ALA A 272 17.49 16.71 -14.60
CA ALA A 272 18.57 17.50 -14.01
C ALA A 272 19.94 16.78 -14.04
N GLY A 273 19.95 15.46 -14.32
CA GLY A 273 21.16 14.69 -14.60
C GLY A 273 21.68 14.80 -16.05
N LYS A 274 21.06 15.66 -16.87
CA LYS A 274 21.52 16.07 -18.21
C LYS A 274 22.17 17.44 -18.14
#